data_AF-A0A520I4R9-F1
#
_entry.id   AF-A0A520I4R9-F1
#
_cell.length_a   1.000
_cell.length_b   1.000
_cell.length_c   1.000
_cell.angle_alpha   90.00
_cell.angle_beta   90.00
_cell.angle_gamma   90.00
#
_symmetry.space_group_name_H-M   'P 1'
#
loop_
_entity.id
_entity.type
_entity.pdbx_description
1 polymer ?
#
loop_
_entity_poly.entity_id
_entity_poly.type
_entity_poly.pdbx_seq_one_letter_code
_entity_poly.pdbx_strand_id
1 'polypeptide(L)'
;MDFIFNIIKADYLQRTRSYSFLITLVVTVFMAYSFVPPDSANYTTLSAMGYKGVNNSAWVGYVSAIMTTIMLSFYGFLLVNSGIKKDIDSEVGLIIATTPITNFKYLLCKQLSNYLVLITIVAVTFLVSIGVFLYRGSGYPLILSNFIFPYIFFAVPALFVVAALAVAAEVFLSRWSFLQFIAYFFLCGACMGFINSKTGEHSSGVFDPFGLSLI
;
A
#
# COMPACT_ATOMS: atom_id res chain seq x y z
N MET A 1 -19.23 -19.72 -14.55
CA MET A 1 -18.43 -18.60 -14.00
C MET A 1 -17.55 -19.18 -12.90
N ASP A 2 -16.24 -19.00 -13.01
CA ASP A 2 -15.29 -19.60 -12.08
C ASP A 2 -15.53 -19.11 -10.65
N PHE A 3 -15.73 -20.04 -9.69
CA PHE A 3 -15.98 -19.75 -8.27
C PHE A 3 -14.99 -18.72 -7.69
N ILE A 4 -13.74 -18.75 -8.18
CA ILE A 4 -12.66 -17.81 -7.84
C ILE A 4 -13.05 -16.35 -8.10
N PHE A 5 -13.57 -16.04 -9.29
CA PHE A 5 -13.92 -14.67 -9.66
C PHE A 5 -15.03 -14.12 -8.77
N ASN A 6 -16.02 -14.96 -8.44
CA ASN A 6 -17.14 -14.55 -7.59
C ASN A 6 -16.68 -14.27 -6.14
N ILE A 7 -15.79 -15.09 -5.59
CA ILE A 7 -15.21 -14.86 -4.25
C ILE A 7 -14.42 -13.54 -4.24
N ILE A 8 -13.53 -13.35 -5.21
CA ILE A 8 -12.72 -12.12 -5.30
C ILE A 8 -13.61 -10.88 -5.43
N LYS A 9 -14.61 -10.93 -6.32
CA LYS A 9 -15.54 -9.82 -6.54
C LYS A 9 -16.37 -9.50 -5.29
N ALA A 10 -16.89 -10.52 -4.60
CA ALA A 10 -17.69 -10.34 -3.41
C ALA A 10 -16.86 -9.70 -2.28
N ASP A 11 -15.68 -10.26 -1.99
CA ASP A 11 -14.75 -9.73 -1.00
C ASP A 11 -14.34 -8.29 -1.30
N TYR A 12 -13.98 -8.02 -2.57
CA TYR A 12 -13.60 -6.69 -3.02
C TYR A 12 -14.72 -5.68 -2.76
N LEU A 13 -15.95 -5.96 -3.23
CA LEU A 13 -17.09 -5.08 -3.04
C LEU A 13 -17.45 -4.89 -1.57
N GLN A 14 -17.34 -5.94 -0.76
CA GLN A 14 -17.60 -5.86 0.67
C GLN A 14 -16.62 -4.94 1.38
N ARG A 15 -15.34 -4.96 0.98
CA ARG A 15 -14.29 -4.10 1.55
C ARG A 15 -14.38 -2.66 1.07
N THR A 16 -14.55 -2.42 -0.23
CA THR A 16 -14.62 -1.05 -0.78
C THR A 16 -15.86 -0.28 -0.31
N ARG A 17 -16.89 -0.98 0.17
CA ARG A 17 -18.09 -0.37 0.76
C ARG A 17 -18.02 -0.19 2.28
N SER A 18 -16.89 -0.52 2.91
CA SER A 18 -16.72 -0.37 4.36
C SER A 18 -16.27 1.05 4.75
N TYR A 19 -16.65 1.49 5.94
CA TYR A 19 -16.15 2.75 6.51
C TYR A 19 -14.64 2.75 6.68
N SER A 20 -14.05 1.62 7.06
CA SER A 20 -12.59 1.47 7.17
C SER A 20 -11.90 1.79 5.85
N PHE A 21 -12.42 1.30 4.71
CA PHE A 21 -11.87 1.63 3.39
C PHE A 21 -11.96 3.13 3.11
N LEU A 22 -13.10 3.76 3.38
CA LEU A 22 -13.29 5.19 3.13
C LEU A 22 -12.36 6.04 4.00
N ILE A 23 -12.21 5.70 5.28
CA ILE A 23 -11.30 6.37 6.22
C ILE A 23 -9.85 6.24 5.73
N THR A 24 -9.40 5.01 5.42
CA THR A 24 -8.04 4.79 4.91
C THR A 24 -7.81 5.52 3.60
N LEU A 25 -8.77 5.52 2.68
CA LEU A 25 -8.69 6.24 1.41
C LEU A 25 -8.52 7.76 1.66
N VAL A 26 -9.38 8.37 2.47
CA VAL A 26 -9.33 9.81 2.77
C VAL A 26 -8.01 10.18 3.43
N VAL A 27 -7.56 9.42 4.44
CA VAL A 27 -6.28 9.67 5.11
C VAL A 27 -5.12 9.56 4.12
N THR A 28 -5.11 8.53 3.27
CA THR A 28 -4.03 8.33 2.30
C THR A 28 -4.02 9.42 1.23
N VAL A 29 -5.18 9.87 0.76
CA VAL A 29 -5.31 10.98 -0.20
C VAL A 29 -4.87 12.30 0.43
N PHE A 30 -5.28 12.58 1.66
CA PHE A 30 -4.86 13.78 2.39
C PHE A 30 -3.34 13.82 2.57
N MET A 31 -2.74 12.68 2.92
CA MET A 31 -1.29 12.52 3.03
C MET A 31 -0.61 12.72 1.67
N ALA A 32 -1.10 12.07 0.60
CA ALA A 32 -0.55 12.25 -0.75
C ALA A 32 -0.58 13.72 -1.21
N TYR A 33 -1.64 14.46 -0.88
CA TYR A 33 -1.73 15.90 -1.11
C TYR A 33 -0.70 16.70 -0.29
N SER A 34 -0.53 16.36 0.98
CA SER A 34 0.36 17.07 1.92
C SER A 34 1.84 16.80 1.67
N PHE A 35 2.19 15.65 1.09
CA PHE A 35 3.58 15.24 0.86
C PHE A 35 4.26 15.90 -0.32
N VAL A 36 3.49 16.45 -1.24
CA VAL A 36 4.03 17.47 -2.14
C VAL A 36 3.88 18.78 -1.36
N PRO A 37 4.92 19.61 -1.18
CA PRO A 37 4.80 20.96 -0.62
C PRO A 37 4.60 22.02 -1.71
N PRO A 38 3.79 23.07 -1.49
CA PRO A 38 3.75 24.24 -2.38
C PRO A 38 5.11 24.94 -2.42
N ASP A 39 5.40 25.67 -3.49
CA ASP A 39 6.69 26.38 -3.62
C ASP A 39 6.90 27.43 -2.51
N SER A 40 5.81 27.97 -1.96
CA SER A 40 5.78 28.92 -0.83
C SER A 40 5.84 28.28 0.57
N ALA A 41 5.92 26.94 0.67
CA ALA A 41 5.89 26.27 1.96
C ALA A 41 7.25 26.27 2.68
N ASN A 42 7.20 26.49 4.00
CA ASN A 42 8.36 26.49 4.90
C ASN A 42 8.85 25.08 5.28
N TYR A 43 8.28 24.03 4.70
CA TYR A 43 8.66 22.65 4.98
C TYR A 43 9.06 21.92 3.69
N THR A 44 10.00 20.99 3.83
CA THR A 44 10.43 20.06 2.79
C THR A 44 10.11 18.65 3.25
N THR A 45 9.46 17.86 2.40
CA THR A 45 8.97 16.52 2.76
C THR A 45 10.02 15.44 2.57
N LEU A 46 10.87 15.58 1.56
CA LEU A 46 12.07 14.78 1.36
C LEU A 46 13.24 15.72 1.00
N SER A 47 14.42 15.44 1.56
CA SER A 47 15.66 16.12 1.19
C SER A 47 16.71 15.05 0.89
N ALA A 48 17.18 14.99 -0.35
CA ALA A 48 18.34 14.17 -0.68
C ALA A 48 19.59 14.97 -0.29
N MET A 49 20.32 14.52 0.74
CA MET A 49 21.62 15.10 1.13
C MET A 49 21.60 16.62 1.39
N GLY A 50 20.52 17.15 1.97
CA GLY A 50 20.38 18.58 2.30
C GLY A 50 19.93 19.48 1.15
N TYR A 51 19.65 18.94 -0.04
CA TYR A 51 19.07 19.69 -1.15
C TYR A 51 17.53 19.58 -1.18
N LYS A 52 16.86 20.72 -1.41
CA LYS A 52 15.41 20.77 -1.65
C LYS A 52 15.14 20.33 -3.08
N GLY A 53 14.40 19.24 -3.25
CA GLY A 53 13.97 18.78 -4.57
C GLY A 53 13.05 19.79 -5.25
N VAL A 54 13.27 20.00 -6.55
CA VAL A 54 12.40 20.84 -7.38
C VAL A 54 11.15 20.05 -7.71
N ASN A 55 9.97 20.68 -7.63
CA ASN A 55 8.65 20.10 -7.93
C ASN A 55 8.46 19.79 -9.44
N ASN A 56 9.39 19.05 -10.06
CA ASN A 56 9.26 18.51 -11.41
C ASN A 56 8.51 17.16 -11.37
N SER A 57 8.16 16.62 -12.54
CA SER A 57 7.39 15.36 -12.61
C SER A 57 8.10 14.17 -11.97
N ALA A 58 9.44 14.10 -12.06
CA ALA A 58 10.20 13.02 -11.43
C ALA A 58 10.10 13.08 -9.91
N TRP A 59 10.42 14.23 -9.33
CA TRP A 59 10.39 14.42 -7.89
C TRP A 59 9.02 14.12 -7.29
N VAL A 60 7.96 14.71 -7.86
CA VAL A 60 6.60 14.52 -7.36
C VAL A 60 6.14 13.06 -7.50
N GLY A 61 6.45 12.41 -8.61
CA GLY A 61 6.14 11.00 -8.83
C GLY A 61 6.84 10.08 -7.81
N TYR A 62 8.14 10.28 -7.57
CA TYR A 62 8.91 9.50 -6.60
C TYR A 62 8.44 9.72 -5.16
N VAL A 63 8.32 10.99 -4.73
CA VAL A 63 7.87 11.34 -3.37
C VAL A 63 6.50 10.74 -3.10
N SER A 64 5.56 10.92 -4.03
CA SER A 64 4.19 10.42 -3.85
C SER A 64 4.12 8.89 -3.81
N ALA A 65 4.90 8.20 -4.65
CA ALA A 65 4.95 6.74 -4.66
C ALA A 65 5.55 6.15 -3.39
N ILE A 66 6.70 6.68 -2.92
CA ILE A 66 7.37 6.20 -1.71
C ILE A 66 6.46 6.43 -0.49
N MET A 67 5.87 7.62 -0.38
CA MET A 67 4.96 7.92 0.73
C MET A 67 3.69 7.06 0.69
N THR A 68 3.09 6.85 -0.49
CA THR A 68 1.95 5.94 -0.65
C THR A 68 2.33 4.52 -0.22
N THR A 69 3.52 4.04 -0.63
CA THR A 69 4.02 2.71 -0.32
C THR A 69 4.20 2.53 1.19
N ILE A 70 4.85 3.49 1.85
CA ILE A 70 5.07 3.45 3.30
C ILE A 70 3.72 3.48 4.04
N MET A 71 2.85 4.43 3.72
CA MET A 71 1.54 4.57 4.38
C MET A 71 0.70 3.31 4.24
N LEU A 72 0.54 2.80 3.02
CA LEU A 72 -0.25 1.59 2.80
C LEU A 72 0.44 0.32 3.29
N SER A 73 1.76 0.31 3.45
CA SER A 73 2.42 -0.79 4.15
C SER A 73 2.03 -0.85 5.62
N PHE A 74 1.91 0.28 6.32
CA PHE A 74 1.46 0.27 7.71
C PHE A 74 -0.06 0.13 7.84
N TYR A 75 -0.82 1.01 7.19
CA TYR A 75 -2.27 1.08 7.36
C TYR A 75 -3.04 0.11 6.47
N GLY A 76 -2.46 -0.31 5.34
CA GLY A 76 -3.10 -1.26 4.44
C GLY A 76 -3.30 -2.62 5.10
N PHE A 77 -2.35 -3.07 5.93
CA PHE A 77 -2.52 -4.29 6.72
C PHE A 77 -3.74 -4.22 7.63
N LEU A 78 -3.93 -3.10 8.35
CA LEU A 78 -5.10 -2.89 9.21
C LEU A 78 -6.42 -2.96 8.42
N LEU A 79 -6.42 -2.45 7.20
CA LEU A 79 -7.59 -2.45 6.32
C LEU A 79 -7.91 -3.87 5.78
N VAL A 80 -6.88 -4.64 5.43
CA VAL A 80 -7.07 -5.94 4.77
C VAL A 80 -7.11 -7.12 5.75
N ASN A 81 -6.59 -6.96 6.96
CA ASN A 81 -6.57 -7.99 8.00
C ASN A 81 -7.94 -8.11 8.68
N SER A 82 -8.69 -9.18 8.37
CA SER A 82 -9.94 -9.67 8.98
C SER A 82 -10.80 -10.48 7.97
N GLY A 83 -10.29 -10.82 6.79
CA GLY A 83 -11.08 -11.41 5.71
C GLY A 83 -11.59 -12.81 6.01
N ILE A 84 -10.73 -13.68 6.54
CA ILE A 84 -11.08 -15.05 6.94
C ILE A 84 -11.90 -15.01 8.22
N LYS A 85 -11.51 -14.15 9.18
CA LYS A 85 -12.27 -13.97 10.42
C LYS A 85 -13.72 -13.57 10.13
N LYS A 86 -13.94 -12.65 9.20
CA LYS A 86 -15.29 -12.21 8.82
C LYS A 86 -16.11 -13.30 8.16
N ASP A 87 -15.49 -14.16 7.35
CA ASP A 87 -16.17 -15.33 6.76
C ASP A 87 -16.62 -16.32 7.85
N ILE A 88 -15.83 -16.48 8.92
CA ILE A 88 -16.19 -17.30 10.08
C ILE A 88 -17.33 -16.64 10.87
N ASP A 89 -17.18 -15.36 11.23
CA ASP A 89 -18.15 -14.62 12.05
C ASP A 89 -19.52 -14.45 11.35
N SER A 90 -19.54 -14.41 10.02
CA SER A 90 -20.76 -14.32 9.21
C SER A 90 -21.31 -15.66 8.75
N GLU A 91 -20.70 -16.77 9.18
CA GLU A 91 -21.04 -18.15 8.80
C GLU A 91 -20.94 -18.47 7.30
N VAL A 92 -20.57 -17.49 6.45
CA VAL A 92 -20.32 -17.66 5.01
C VAL A 92 -19.21 -18.69 4.77
N GLY A 93 -18.25 -18.82 5.69
CA GLY A 93 -17.21 -19.84 5.65
C GLY A 93 -17.75 -21.27 5.59
N LEU A 94 -18.91 -21.55 6.19
CA LEU A 94 -19.57 -22.87 6.11
C LEU A 94 -20.06 -23.16 4.68
N ILE A 95 -20.62 -22.15 4.02
CA ILE A 95 -21.05 -22.25 2.63
C ILE A 95 -19.84 -22.49 1.72
N ILE A 96 -18.77 -21.72 1.90
CA ILE A 96 -17.53 -21.87 1.12
C ILE A 96 -16.92 -23.27 1.32
N ALA A 97 -16.95 -23.82 2.54
CA ALA A 97 -16.45 -25.15 2.84
C ALA A 97 -17.21 -26.29 2.13
N THR A 98 -18.47 -26.06 1.73
CA THR A 98 -19.24 -27.03 0.92
C THR A 98 -18.96 -26.95 -0.59
N THR A 99 -18.15 -25.99 -1.03
CA THR A 99 -17.77 -25.84 -2.45
C THR A 99 -16.50 -26.64 -2.78
N PRO A 100 -16.24 -27.00 -4.06
CA PRO A 100 -15.06 -27.78 -4.45
C PRO A 100 -13.74 -26.98 -4.43
N ILE A 101 -13.67 -25.86 -3.69
CA ILE A 101 -12.47 -25.02 -3.61
C ILE A 101 -11.45 -25.63 -2.66
N THR A 102 -10.17 -25.64 -3.07
CA THR A 102 -9.09 -26.07 -2.18
C THR A 102 -8.66 -24.94 -1.24
N ASN A 103 -8.10 -25.28 -0.08
CA ASN A 103 -7.60 -24.30 0.88
C ASN A 103 -6.64 -23.29 0.25
N PHE A 104 -5.70 -23.78 -0.59
CA PHE A 104 -4.76 -22.90 -1.28
C PHE A 104 -5.46 -21.90 -2.21
N LYS A 105 -6.43 -22.37 -3.01
CA LYS A 105 -7.20 -21.49 -3.90
C LYS A 105 -8.00 -20.46 -3.12
N TYR A 106 -8.62 -20.85 -2.01
CA TYR A 106 -9.34 -19.94 -1.12
C TYR A 106 -8.42 -18.85 -0.56
N LEU A 107 -7.25 -19.22 -0.02
CA LEU A 107 -6.27 -18.26 0.51
C LEU A 107 -5.74 -17.33 -0.58
N LEU A 108 -5.50 -17.84 -1.79
CA LEU A 108 -5.09 -17.05 -2.94
C LEU A 108 -6.19 -16.04 -3.34
N CYS A 109 -7.47 -16.45 -3.34
CA CYS A 109 -8.58 -15.53 -3.56
C CYS A 109 -8.61 -14.40 -2.52
N LYS A 110 -8.41 -14.73 -1.24
CA LYS A 110 -8.35 -13.75 -0.14
C LYS A 110 -7.16 -12.79 -0.29
N GLN A 111 -6.01 -13.29 -0.70
CA GLN A 111 -4.85 -12.45 -0.96
C GLN A 111 -5.10 -11.51 -2.15
N LEU A 112 -5.64 -12.02 -3.26
CA LEU A 112 -5.92 -11.20 -4.45
C LEU A 112 -7.01 -10.16 -4.18
N SER A 113 -8.06 -10.50 -3.43
CA SER A 113 -9.11 -9.53 -3.08
C SER A 113 -8.54 -8.42 -2.19
N ASN A 114 -7.72 -8.77 -1.18
CA ASN A 114 -7.00 -7.80 -0.37
C ASN A 114 -6.07 -6.91 -1.21
N TYR A 115 -5.31 -7.52 -2.13
CA TYR A 115 -4.40 -6.81 -3.00
C TYR A 115 -5.11 -5.82 -3.93
N LEU A 116 -6.25 -6.21 -4.53
CA LEU A 116 -7.05 -5.33 -5.38
C LEU A 116 -7.61 -4.11 -4.62
N VAL A 117 -8.00 -4.28 -3.36
CA VAL A 117 -8.43 -3.16 -2.51
C VAL A 117 -7.28 -2.17 -2.30
N LEU A 118 -6.07 -2.65 -2.00
CA LEU A 118 -4.91 -1.78 -1.83
C LEU A 118 -4.52 -1.08 -3.14
N ILE A 119 -4.52 -1.80 -4.27
CA ILE A 119 -4.26 -1.24 -5.60
C ILE A 119 -5.28 -0.16 -5.98
N THR A 120 -6.52 -0.29 -5.53
CA THR A 120 -7.53 0.76 -5.75
C THR A 120 -7.14 2.06 -5.05
N ILE A 121 -6.65 1.99 -3.81
CA ILE A 121 -6.17 3.17 -3.09
C ILE A 121 -4.95 3.76 -3.80
N VAL A 122 -4.02 2.91 -4.26
CA VAL A 122 -2.85 3.34 -5.06
C VAL A 122 -3.25 4.05 -6.34
N ALA A 123 -4.24 3.52 -7.07
CA ALA A 123 -4.74 4.15 -8.29
C ALA A 123 -5.34 5.53 -8.01
N VAL A 124 -6.08 5.68 -6.91
CA VAL A 124 -6.63 6.98 -6.49
C VAL A 124 -5.51 7.95 -6.09
N THR A 125 -4.53 7.52 -5.31
CA THR A 125 -3.42 8.40 -4.91
C THR A 125 -2.53 8.80 -6.09
N PHE A 126 -2.37 7.92 -7.08
CA PHE A 126 -1.72 8.22 -8.36
C PHE A 126 -2.45 9.33 -9.13
N LEU A 127 -3.79 9.27 -9.21
CA LEU A 127 -4.56 10.34 -9.85
C LEU A 127 -4.47 11.65 -9.07
N VAL A 128 -4.46 11.58 -7.74
CA VAL A 128 -4.29 12.75 -6.87
C VAL A 128 -2.91 13.37 -7.06
N SER A 129 -1.83 12.57 -7.19
CA SER A 129 -0.48 13.10 -7.37
C SER A 129 -0.33 13.83 -8.71
N ILE A 130 -0.95 13.33 -9.78
CA ILE A 130 -1.07 14.04 -11.05
C ILE A 130 -1.84 15.35 -10.88
N GLY A 131 -3.00 15.31 -10.20
CA GLY A 131 -3.81 16.51 -9.95
C GLY A 131 -3.06 17.58 -9.16
N VAL A 132 -2.29 17.17 -8.15
CA VAL A 132 -1.46 18.04 -7.32
C VAL A 132 -0.31 18.64 -8.14
N PHE A 133 0.34 17.85 -8.98
CA PHE A 133 1.38 18.33 -9.88
C PHE A 133 0.86 19.42 -10.83
N LEU A 134 -0.33 19.20 -11.41
CA LEU A 134 -0.97 20.17 -12.31
C LEU A 134 -1.41 21.45 -11.56
N TYR A 135 -2.01 21.29 -10.37
CA TYR A 135 -2.48 22.43 -9.58
C TYR A 135 -1.36 23.35 -9.12
N ARG A 136 -0.18 22.79 -8.84
CA ARG A 136 0.97 23.53 -8.32
C ARG A 136 1.94 23.96 -9.42
N GLY A 137 1.44 24.04 -10.65
CA GLY A 137 2.17 24.25 -11.90
C GLY A 137 3.47 25.05 -11.76
N SER A 138 4.57 24.30 -11.65
CA SER A 138 5.94 24.79 -11.53
C SER A 138 6.59 25.04 -12.90
N GLY A 139 5.81 25.03 -13.99
CA GLY A 139 6.28 25.23 -15.37
C GLY A 139 6.95 24.00 -16.02
N TYR A 140 7.04 22.87 -15.31
CA TYR A 140 7.64 21.65 -15.85
C TYR A 140 6.65 20.83 -16.69
N PRO A 141 7.11 20.15 -17.76
CA PRO A 141 6.26 19.30 -18.58
C PRO A 141 5.80 18.07 -17.80
N LEU A 142 4.53 17.67 -17.99
CA LEU A 142 4.01 16.44 -17.41
C LEU A 142 4.57 15.23 -18.16
N ILE A 143 5.43 14.47 -17.50
CA ILE A 143 5.99 13.22 -18.02
C ILE A 143 5.37 12.06 -17.25
N LEU A 144 4.41 11.36 -17.86
CA LEU A 144 3.61 10.34 -17.18
C LEU A 144 4.43 9.14 -16.70
N SER A 145 5.48 8.76 -17.44
CA SER A 145 6.40 7.67 -17.06
C SER A 145 7.06 7.91 -15.70
N ASN A 146 7.33 9.17 -15.36
CA ASN A 146 7.94 9.56 -14.09
C ASN A 146 7.02 9.33 -12.88
N PHE A 147 5.71 9.24 -13.11
CA PHE A 147 4.75 8.83 -12.09
C PHE A 147 4.52 7.32 -12.13
N ILE A 148 4.40 6.72 -13.31
CA ILE A 148 4.05 5.30 -13.45
C ILE A 148 5.14 4.39 -12.84
N PHE A 149 6.42 4.63 -13.16
CA PHE A 149 7.49 3.73 -12.74
C PHE A 149 7.64 3.64 -11.21
N PRO A 150 7.71 4.75 -10.45
CA PRO A 150 7.81 4.67 -8.99
C PRO A 150 6.65 3.90 -8.35
N TYR A 151 5.42 4.07 -8.83
CA TYR A 151 4.26 3.36 -8.29
C TYR A 151 4.31 1.85 -8.59
N ILE A 152 4.72 1.47 -9.81
CA ILE A 152 4.85 0.07 -10.20
C ILE A 152 6.01 -0.63 -9.47
N PHE A 153 7.13 0.06 -9.28
CA PHE A 153 8.30 -0.54 -8.65
C PHE A 153 8.24 -0.54 -7.13
N PHE A 154 7.54 0.40 -6.48
CA PHE A 154 7.47 0.44 -5.02
C PHE A 154 6.12 -0.07 -4.50
N ALA A 155 5.03 0.59 -4.85
CA ALA A 155 3.73 0.32 -4.24
C ALA A 155 3.19 -1.07 -4.61
N VAL A 156 3.21 -1.43 -5.89
CA VAL A 156 2.66 -2.70 -6.41
C VAL A 156 3.29 -3.93 -5.73
N PRO A 157 4.63 -4.13 -5.75
CA PRO A 157 5.24 -5.31 -5.12
C PRO A 157 5.13 -5.29 -3.60
N ALA A 158 5.31 -4.14 -2.96
CA ALA A 158 5.19 -4.04 -1.50
C ALA A 158 3.78 -4.46 -1.04
N LEU A 159 2.73 -3.96 -1.67
CA LEU A 159 1.35 -4.25 -1.28
C LEU A 159 0.93 -5.69 -1.58
N PHE A 160 1.57 -6.36 -2.53
CA PHE A 160 1.40 -7.79 -2.73
C PHE A 160 1.89 -8.57 -1.50
N VAL A 161 3.04 -8.18 -0.94
CA VAL A 161 3.59 -8.75 0.30
C VAL A 161 2.69 -8.43 1.49
N VAL A 162 2.20 -7.18 1.61
CA VAL A 162 1.26 -6.79 2.68
C VAL A 162 -0.01 -7.68 2.64
N ALA A 163 -0.59 -7.85 1.46
CA ALA A 163 -1.78 -8.68 1.29
C ALA A 163 -1.51 -10.16 1.64
N ALA A 164 -0.33 -10.69 1.29
CA ALA A 164 0.09 -12.04 1.64
C ALA A 164 0.28 -12.20 3.16
N LEU A 165 0.96 -11.25 3.79
CA LEU A 165 1.20 -11.24 5.24
C LEU A 165 -0.10 -11.12 6.03
N ALA A 166 -1.08 -10.36 5.55
CA ALA A 166 -2.41 -10.29 6.16
C ALA A 166 -3.08 -11.66 6.20
N VAL A 167 -3.11 -12.38 5.06
CA VAL A 167 -3.69 -13.72 4.99
C VAL A 167 -2.90 -14.72 5.85
N ALA A 168 -1.56 -14.67 5.81
CA ALA A 168 -0.72 -15.54 6.63
C ALA A 168 -0.95 -15.29 8.13
N ALA A 169 -1.01 -14.02 8.55
CA ALA A 169 -1.28 -13.65 9.94
C ALA A 169 -2.65 -14.14 10.40
N GLU A 170 -3.69 -14.04 9.57
CA GLU A 170 -5.01 -14.57 9.89
C GLU A 170 -5.02 -16.09 10.05
N VAL A 171 -4.26 -16.82 9.24
CA VAL A 171 -4.20 -18.29 9.31
C VAL A 171 -3.41 -18.75 10.53
N PHE A 172 -2.20 -18.22 10.75
CA PHE A 172 -1.31 -18.70 11.81
C PHE A 172 -1.66 -18.13 13.20
N LEU A 173 -2.12 -16.87 13.27
CA LEU A 173 -2.41 -16.16 14.52
C LEU A 173 -3.92 -15.88 14.65
N SER A 174 -4.80 -16.69 14.05
CA SER A 174 -6.26 -16.48 14.05
C SER A 174 -6.85 -16.15 15.44
N ARG A 175 -6.41 -16.88 16.47
CA ARG A 175 -6.85 -16.72 17.87
C ARG A 175 -6.42 -15.39 18.51
N TRP A 176 -5.34 -14.78 18.03
CA TRP A 176 -4.70 -13.62 18.66
C TRP A 176 -4.72 -12.42 17.73
N SER A 177 -5.92 -11.86 17.47
CA SER A 177 -6.07 -10.73 16.53
C SER A 177 -5.16 -9.54 16.87
N PHE A 178 -4.92 -9.26 18.16
CA PHE A 178 -4.01 -8.19 18.57
C PHE A 178 -2.53 -8.49 18.26
N LEU A 179 -2.12 -9.76 18.40
CA LEU A 179 -0.74 -10.18 18.16
C LEU A 179 -0.36 -10.11 16.66
N GLN A 180 -1.35 -10.28 15.77
CA GLN A 180 -1.16 -10.08 14.32
C GLN A 180 -0.66 -8.67 14.03
N PHE A 181 -1.27 -7.65 14.64
CA PHE A 181 -0.85 -6.25 14.47
C PHE A 181 0.54 -6.03 15.05
N ILE A 182 0.79 -6.46 16.30
CA ILE A 182 2.11 -6.28 16.92
C ILE A 182 3.22 -6.92 16.07
N ALA A 183 3.04 -8.17 15.66
CA ALA A 183 4.02 -8.88 14.86
C ALA A 183 4.27 -8.18 13.52
N TYR A 184 3.22 -7.69 12.87
CA TYR A 184 3.32 -6.99 11.60
C TYR A 184 4.03 -5.63 11.74
N PHE A 185 3.64 -4.80 12.71
CA PHE A 185 4.28 -3.51 12.96
C PHE A 185 5.75 -3.69 13.38
N PHE A 186 6.07 -4.71 14.17
CA PHE A 186 7.45 -5.05 14.52
C PHE A 186 8.26 -5.46 13.29
N LEU A 187 7.69 -6.29 12.39
CA LEU A 187 8.34 -6.67 11.13
C LEU A 187 8.62 -5.45 10.26
N CYS A 188 7.63 -4.57 10.04
CA CYS A 188 7.82 -3.34 9.28
C CYS A 188 8.88 -2.43 9.90
N GLY A 189 8.86 -2.25 11.23
CA GLY A 189 9.85 -1.46 11.96
C GLY A 189 11.26 -2.04 11.85
N ALA A 190 11.40 -3.36 11.97
CA ALA A 190 12.69 -4.05 11.79
C ALA A 190 13.22 -3.86 10.37
N CYS A 191 12.38 -4.03 9.34
CA CYS A 191 12.75 -3.77 7.95
C CYS A 191 13.26 -2.34 7.74
N MET A 192 12.53 -1.34 8.26
CA MET A 192 12.98 0.06 8.20
C MET A 192 14.28 0.31 8.97
N GLY A 193 14.48 -0.34 10.11
CA GLY A 193 15.73 -0.27 10.87
C GLY A 193 16.93 -0.79 10.07
N PHE A 194 16.77 -1.94 9.41
CA PHE A 194 17.82 -2.53 8.57
C PHE A 194 18.13 -1.69 7.32
N ILE A 195 17.14 -1.01 6.75
CA ILE A 195 17.34 -0.10 5.61
C ILE A 195 18.18 1.09 6.05
N ASN A 196 17.78 1.76 7.15
CA ASN A 196 18.51 2.93 7.66
C ASN A 196 19.96 2.62 8.07
N SER A 197 20.23 1.42 8.63
CA SER A 197 21.60 1.05 9.00
C SER A 197 22.53 0.90 7.79
N LYS A 198 21.99 0.58 6.61
CA LYS A 198 22.77 0.40 5.37
C LYS A 198 23.03 1.71 4.64
N THR A 199 22.19 2.73 4.82
CA THR A 199 22.36 4.04 4.17
C THR A 199 23.67 4.75 4.59
N GLY A 200 24.27 4.35 5.72
CA GLY A 200 25.56 4.86 6.19
C GLY A 200 26.81 4.31 5.48
N GLU A 201 26.71 3.18 4.78
CA GLU A 201 27.84 2.54 4.07
C GLU A 201 27.48 2.32 2.59
N HIS A 202 27.76 3.32 1.74
CA HIS A 202 27.55 3.31 0.29
C HIS A 202 26.14 2.89 -0.17
N SER A 203 25.41 3.79 -0.86
CA SER A 203 24.16 3.46 -1.58
C SER A 203 24.45 2.39 -2.64
N SER A 204 24.46 1.12 -2.22
CA SER A 204 24.32 -0.01 -3.11
C SER A 204 22.88 0.08 -3.58
N GLY A 205 22.68 0.28 -4.88
CA GLY A 205 21.37 0.38 -5.55
C GLY A 205 20.56 -0.92 -5.49
N VAL A 206 20.60 -1.61 -4.36
CA VAL A 206 19.76 -2.75 -4.03
C VAL A 206 18.34 -2.23 -3.90
N PHE A 207 17.45 -2.89 -4.64
CA PHE A 207 16.02 -2.64 -4.66
C PHE A 207 15.44 -2.75 -3.23
N ASP A 208 15.07 -1.62 -2.66
CA ASP A 208 14.33 -1.54 -1.40
C ASP A 208 12.82 -1.58 -1.70
N PRO A 209 12.05 -2.51 -1.13
CA PRO A 209 10.59 -2.56 -1.27
C PRO A 209 9.89 -1.23 -0.93
N PHE A 210 10.47 -0.40 -0.06
CA PHE A 210 9.92 0.89 0.34
C PHE A 210 10.46 2.07 -0.50
N GLY A 211 11.47 1.84 -1.35
CA GLY A 211 12.10 2.88 -2.17
C GLY A 211 12.92 3.91 -1.37
N LEU A 212 13.22 3.65 -0.09
CA LEU A 212 13.95 4.58 0.78
C LEU A 212 15.45 4.59 0.49
N SER A 213 16.02 3.51 -0.06
CA SER A 213 17.45 3.44 -0.42
C SER A 213 17.88 4.38 -1.56
N LEU A 214 16.92 4.98 -2.27
CA LEU A 214 17.14 5.86 -3.42
C LEU A 214 17.14 7.36 -3.06
N ILE A 215 16.92 7.71 -1.79
CA ILE A 215 16.92 9.08 -1.25
C ILE A 215 18.11 9.26 -0.32
#